data_AF-A0AAW2MVV0-F1
#
_entry.id   AF-A0AAW2MVV0-F1
#
_cell.length_a   1.000
_cell.length_b   1.000
_cell.length_c   1.000
_cell.angle_alpha   90.00
_cell.angle_beta   90.00
_cell.angle_gamma   90.00
#
_symmetry.space_group_name_H-M   'P 1'
#
loop_
_entity.id
_entity.type
_entity.pdbx_description
1 polymer ?
#
loop_
_entity_poly.entity_id
_entity_poly.type
_entity_poly.pdbx_seq_one_letter_code
_entity_poly.pdbx_strand_id
1 'polypeptide(L)'
;MKETKDSQSTGRISKSPSIDSHALVLDIDNFKGDSFDALFGNLVNELLPSYLDEETDTSEGLGANDTMLAGHVRTHSDAGKASQVISSPLFPEVEALLSLFKNSSIQLIDLRKQIDKKLNNLKNEVATEDSKHRKTLSELEKGVDGLFDSFARLDSRISSVGQTAAKIGDHLQSADTQRETASQTIDLIKYLMEFNSSPGDLMELSPLFSDDSRVAEAASIAQKLRSFAEEDIGRQGMTVSSVMGNATASKGLEVAVGNLQEYCNELENRLLVRFDSASQRKELSTMAECAKILSQFNRGTSAMQHYVGLRPMFDLEVMNADAEMVLGDSGSQPTPSNVEHGLSSLYKGITDTVRKEAATITAVFPSPNDVMSILIQRVMEDRVPNLLERLLVNPSLAHPPPMEEGGLILFLKMLAVAYEKTLDLARDLSAIGCGDLDVEDWSLNIYFTCFISLYRLNGVFISSHKDVYIEYEQASLKQLYKAKMEELRAENQQASESSGTIGRSKGASIASSPQQISVSVVTEFVRWNEEAISRSTLFSSQPATLAAKVRGCFHLPFGPEGLERARDSLTEAAALRERFLLGTSVSRRVAAAAASAVIT
;
A
#
# COMPACT_ATOMS: atom_id res chain seq x y z
N MET A 1 38.38 -40.28 -26.77
CA MET A 1 37.94 -41.68 -26.95
C MET A 1 39.09 -42.44 -27.59
N LYS A 2 39.57 -43.51 -26.94
CA LYS A 2 40.71 -44.39 -27.31
C LYS A 2 42.11 -43.78 -27.46
N GLU A 3 43.08 -44.43 -26.82
CA GLU A 3 44.48 -44.51 -27.20
C GLU A 3 44.71 -45.64 -28.22
N THR A 4 45.82 -45.56 -28.98
CA THR A 4 46.80 -46.63 -29.34
C THR A 4 47.89 -45.94 -30.18
N LYS A 5 49.20 -45.91 -29.93
CA LYS A 5 50.20 -46.72 -29.18
C LYS A 5 51.03 -47.67 -30.07
N ASP A 6 52.36 -47.57 -29.92
CA ASP A 6 53.49 -48.38 -30.41
C ASP A 6 53.71 -48.64 -31.92
N SER A 7 54.94 -48.33 -32.36
CA SER A 7 55.83 -49.30 -33.03
C SER A 7 57.30 -48.89 -32.85
N GLN A 8 58.23 -49.85 -32.87
CA GLN A 8 59.58 -49.71 -32.31
C GLN A 8 60.73 -49.79 -33.35
N SER A 9 61.88 -49.23 -32.93
CA SER A 9 63.24 -49.76 -33.15
C SER A 9 63.79 -49.90 -34.59
N THR A 10 64.94 -49.29 -34.83
CA THR A 10 66.20 -50.08 -34.96
C THR A 10 67.44 -49.20 -34.83
N GLY A 11 68.19 -49.39 -33.75
CA GLY A 11 69.57 -48.89 -33.66
C GLY A 11 70.56 -49.91 -34.22
N ARG A 12 71.64 -49.44 -34.85
CA ARG A 12 72.84 -50.25 -35.13
C ARG A 12 74.09 -49.49 -34.72
N ILE A 13 74.67 -49.91 -33.59
CA ILE A 13 76.02 -49.53 -33.18
C ILE A 13 76.99 -50.44 -33.95
N SER A 14 77.98 -49.84 -34.61
CA SER A 14 79.10 -50.56 -35.24
C SER A 14 80.42 -50.07 -34.64
N LYS A 15 81.00 -50.86 -33.72
CA LYS A 15 82.36 -50.67 -33.20
C LYS A 15 83.31 -51.69 -33.85
N SER A 16 84.43 -51.23 -34.39
CA SER A 16 85.68 -51.98 -34.57
C SER A 16 86.80 -50.99 -34.97
N PRO A 17 88.10 -51.32 -34.76
CA PRO A 17 89.02 -50.31 -34.19
C PRO A 17 90.31 -50.07 -34.99
N SER A 18 91.30 -49.50 -34.28
CA SER A 18 92.74 -49.38 -34.54
C SER A 18 93.26 -48.33 -35.54
N ILE A 19 93.88 -47.30 -34.96
CA ILE A 19 95.22 -46.75 -35.27
C ILE A 19 95.45 -46.29 -36.72
N ASP A 20 95.32 -44.97 -36.93
CA ASP A 20 96.20 -44.19 -37.82
C ASP A 20 96.31 -42.76 -37.24
N SER A 21 97.38 -42.49 -36.49
CA SER A 21 97.36 -41.51 -35.38
C SER A 21 97.48 -40.02 -35.75
N HIS A 22 97.23 -39.60 -37.00
CA HIS A 22 97.45 -38.20 -37.44
C HIS A 22 96.41 -37.60 -38.41
N ALA A 23 95.17 -38.11 -38.44
CA ALA A 23 94.11 -37.59 -39.32
C ALA A 23 92.91 -36.99 -38.56
N LEU A 24 92.89 -35.66 -38.40
CA LEU A 24 91.75 -34.94 -37.82
C LEU A 24 90.55 -34.87 -38.78
N VAL A 25 89.36 -35.22 -38.28
CA VAL A 25 88.08 -35.07 -38.98
C VAL A 25 87.17 -34.13 -38.19
N LEU A 26 86.48 -33.22 -38.89
CA LEU A 26 85.60 -32.19 -38.33
C LEU A 26 84.15 -32.38 -38.80
N ASP A 27 83.21 -32.38 -37.86
CA ASP A 27 81.77 -32.50 -38.07
C ASP A 27 81.02 -31.23 -37.59
N ILE A 28 79.76 -31.04 -38.00
CA ILE A 28 78.88 -29.93 -37.60
C ILE A 28 78.82 -29.82 -36.07
N ASP A 29 78.82 -30.96 -35.37
CA ASP A 29 78.64 -31.01 -33.92
C ASP A 29 79.90 -30.61 -33.14
N ASN A 30 81.06 -30.48 -33.82
CA ASN A 30 82.27 -29.88 -33.25
C ASN A 30 82.21 -28.34 -33.20
N PHE A 31 81.26 -27.71 -33.88
CA PHE A 31 81.07 -26.25 -33.91
C PHE A 31 79.86 -25.79 -33.08
N LYS A 32 79.31 -26.66 -32.22
CA LYS A 32 78.20 -26.35 -31.31
C LYS A 32 78.71 -25.94 -29.93
N GLY A 33 78.82 -24.63 -29.69
CA GLY A 33 79.26 -24.07 -28.40
C GLY A 33 80.67 -24.51 -28.00
N ASP A 34 80.87 -24.68 -26.69
CA ASP A 34 82.13 -25.00 -26.00
C ASP A 34 82.88 -26.23 -26.55
N SER A 35 82.19 -27.06 -27.35
CA SER A 35 82.73 -28.17 -28.15
C SER A 35 83.96 -27.77 -28.97
N PHE A 36 83.96 -26.57 -29.56
CA PHE A 36 85.05 -26.11 -30.43
C PHE A 36 86.34 -25.83 -29.66
N ASP A 37 86.25 -25.07 -28.56
CA ASP A 37 87.42 -24.66 -27.77
C ASP A 37 88.08 -25.86 -27.07
N ALA A 38 87.28 -26.83 -26.61
CA ALA A 38 87.79 -28.08 -26.06
C ALA A 38 88.55 -28.92 -27.11
N LEU A 39 88.04 -28.99 -28.34
CA LEU A 39 88.68 -29.74 -29.43
C LEU A 39 89.99 -29.07 -29.87
N PHE A 40 89.99 -27.74 -30.01
CA PHE A 40 91.19 -26.96 -30.33
C PHE A 40 92.25 -27.06 -29.23
N GLY A 41 91.87 -26.92 -27.96
CA GLY A 41 92.78 -26.99 -26.83
C GLY A 41 93.49 -28.34 -26.70
N ASN A 42 92.75 -29.45 -26.84
CA ASN A 42 93.34 -30.78 -26.83
C ASN A 42 94.34 -30.98 -27.98
N LEU A 43 93.98 -30.56 -29.19
CA LEU A 43 94.80 -30.74 -30.39
C LEU A 43 96.13 -29.96 -30.35
N VAL A 44 96.13 -28.76 -29.75
CA VAL A 44 97.35 -27.96 -29.59
C VAL A 44 98.25 -28.53 -28.49
N ASN A 45 97.67 -29.02 -27.39
CA ASN A 45 98.43 -29.59 -26.26
C ASN A 45 99.05 -30.97 -26.59
N GLU A 46 98.48 -31.74 -27.51
CA GLU A 46 99.00 -33.06 -27.92
C GLU A 46 100.19 -32.97 -28.90
N LEU A 47 100.39 -31.81 -29.55
CA LEU A 47 101.39 -31.60 -30.61
C LEU A 47 102.59 -30.73 -30.21
N LEU A 48 102.69 -30.28 -28.95
CA LEU A 48 103.78 -29.45 -28.44
C LEU A 48 104.30 -29.97 -27.08
N PRO A 49 105.61 -30.25 -26.92
CA PRO A 49 106.16 -30.75 -25.65
C PRO A 49 106.02 -29.76 -24.49
N SER A 50 105.69 -30.26 -23.30
CA SER A 50 105.76 -29.52 -22.05
C SER A 50 107.20 -29.43 -21.51
N TYR A 51 107.51 -28.34 -20.80
CA TYR A 51 108.86 -28.00 -20.32
C TYR A 51 108.93 -28.06 -18.79
N LEU A 52 109.93 -28.75 -18.23
CA LEU A 52 110.15 -28.96 -16.79
C LEU A 52 111.65 -29.13 -16.45
N ASP A 53 112.04 -28.69 -15.24
CA ASP A 53 113.37 -28.85 -14.61
C ASP A 53 113.27 -29.65 -13.28
N GLU A 54 114.39 -30.20 -12.74
CA GLU A 54 114.46 -31.06 -11.52
C GLU A 54 115.68 -30.76 -10.59
N GLU A 55 115.66 -31.19 -9.30
CA GLU A 55 116.87 -31.33 -8.44
C GLU A 55 116.71 -32.22 -7.15
N THR A 56 117.71 -33.08 -6.81
CA THR A 56 118.03 -33.77 -5.48
C THR A 56 117.08 -34.91 -4.97
N ASP A 57 117.35 -35.87 -4.04
CA ASP A 57 118.52 -36.51 -3.32
C ASP A 57 118.04 -37.78 -2.50
N THR A 58 118.77 -38.63 -1.74
CA THR A 58 120.08 -39.39 -1.79
C THR A 58 120.13 -40.53 -0.70
N SER A 59 121.15 -41.42 -0.71
CA SER A 59 121.61 -42.39 0.35
C SER A 59 120.73 -43.65 0.65
N GLU A 60 121.12 -44.74 1.38
CA GLU A 60 122.36 -45.17 2.09
C GLU A 60 122.43 -46.73 2.33
N GLY A 61 123.56 -47.28 2.84
CA GLY A 61 123.65 -48.61 3.52
C GLY A 61 124.72 -49.62 3.00
N LEU A 62 125.55 -50.22 3.88
CA LEU A 62 126.71 -51.12 3.57
C LEU A 62 126.85 -52.27 4.62
N GLY A 63 127.66 -53.34 4.49
CA GLY A 63 128.55 -53.87 3.42
C GLY A 63 129.62 -54.89 3.97
N ALA A 64 130.16 -55.82 3.15
CA ALA A 64 131.23 -56.79 3.52
C ALA A 64 131.96 -57.38 2.27
N ASN A 65 133.11 -58.05 2.45
CA ASN A 65 134.04 -58.49 1.38
C ASN A 65 134.05 -60.06 1.18
N ASP A 66 134.93 -60.76 0.42
CA ASP A 66 136.19 -60.46 -0.32
C ASP A 66 136.51 -61.57 -1.39
N THR A 67 137.68 -61.50 -2.05
CA THR A 67 138.36 -62.46 -2.98
C THR A 67 138.26 -62.16 -4.50
N MET A 68 139.39 -61.73 -5.09
CA MET A 68 139.85 -61.72 -6.51
C MET A 68 138.80 -61.71 -7.67
N LEU A 69 138.88 -60.78 -8.64
CA LEU A 69 139.95 -60.72 -9.69
C LEU A 69 140.17 -59.28 -10.25
N ALA A 70 141.25 -59.06 -11.02
CA ALA A 70 141.74 -57.77 -11.58
C ALA A 70 140.85 -57.12 -12.70
N GLY A 71 141.02 -55.85 -13.12
CA GLY A 71 141.85 -54.74 -12.59
C GLY A 71 142.50 -53.81 -13.65
N HIS A 72 142.61 -52.48 -13.35
CA HIS A 72 143.40 -51.43 -14.05
C HIS A 72 142.92 -50.94 -15.47
N VAL A 73 143.09 -49.69 -15.97
CA VAL A 73 143.39 -48.34 -15.38
C VAL A 73 143.32 -47.17 -16.42
N ARG A 74 143.25 -45.90 -15.96
CA ARG A 74 143.57 -44.58 -16.65
C ARG A 74 142.73 -44.18 -17.88
N THR A 75 142.14 -42.98 -18.04
CA THR A 75 142.48 -41.52 -17.91
C THR A 75 142.99 -40.81 -19.18
N HIS A 76 142.37 -39.65 -19.47
CA HIS A 76 142.88 -38.48 -20.22
C HIS A 76 142.87 -38.41 -21.78
N SER A 77 142.01 -37.49 -22.27
CA SER A 77 142.23 -36.42 -23.27
C SER A 77 142.64 -36.65 -24.75
N ASP A 78 141.85 -36.00 -25.62
CA ASP A 78 142.23 -35.13 -26.77
C ASP A 78 142.13 -35.64 -28.24
N ALA A 79 141.86 -34.66 -29.13
CA ALA A 79 142.09 -34.54 -30.57
C ALA A 79 141.62 -35.61 -31.60
N GLY A 80 140.63 -35.22 -32.44
CA GLY A 80 140.32 -35.84 -33.75
C GLY A 80 138.90 -35.49 -34.23
N LYS A 81 138.69 -34.61 -35.22
CA LYS A 81 138.67 -34.84 -36.69
C LYS A 81 137.68 -35.93 -37.16
N ALA A 82 136.75 -35.69 -38.09
CA ALA A 82 136.36 -34.44 -38.77
C ALA A 82 134.99 -34.57 -39.51
N SER A 83 134.35 -33.43 -39.79
CA SER A 83 133.54 -33.08 -41.00
C SER A 83 132.43 -34.02 -41.55
N GLN A 84 131.27 -33.52 -42.04
CA GLN A 84 130.68 -32.18 -42.02
C GLN A 84 129.17 -32.20 -42.37
N VAL A 85 128.43 -31.27 -41.76
CA VAL A 85 127.24 -30.52 -42.24
C VAL A 85 127.02 -30.64 -43.77
N ILE A 86 125.84 -30.99 -44.30
CA ILE A 86 124.57 -30.23 -44.41
C ILE A 86 123.46 -31.24 -44.80
N SER A 87 122.20 -31.21 -44.33
CA SER A 87 121.51 -30.53 -43.21
C SER A 87 120.10 -31.17 -43.02
N SER A 88 119.31 -30.73 -42.03
CA SER A 88 117.94 -31.24 -41.76
C SER A 88 116.91 -30.10 -41.65
N PRO A 89 115.61 -30.32 -41.93
CA PRO A 89 114.57 -29.35 -41.62
C PRO A 89 114.40 -29.23 -40.09
N LEU A 90 114.36 -27.99 -39.60
CA LEU A 90 113.98 -27.71 -38.21
C LEU A 90 112.46 -27.89 -38.06
N PHE A 91 112.05 -28.72 -37.09
CA PHE A 91 110.67 -28.97 -36.66
C PHE A 91 109.73 -29.65 -37.69
N PRO A 92 109.84 -30.98 -37.89
CA PRO A 92 108.85 -31.77 -38.64
C PRO A 92 107.39 -31.59 -38.17
N GLU A 93 107.20 -31.29 -36.89
CA GLU A 93 105.91 -31.04 -36.24
C GLU A 93 105.17 -29.85 -36.88
N VAL A 94 105.90 -28.85 -37.37
CA VAL A 94 105.33 -27.64 -38.01
C VAL A 94 104.76 -27.97 -39.39
N GLU A 95 105.39 -28.86 -40.16
CA GLU A 95 104.82 -29.31 -41.45
C GLU A 95 103.59 -30.21 -41.23
N ALA A 96 103.62 -31.07 -40.21
CA ALA A 96 102.46 -31.86 -39.80
C ALA A 96 101.27 -30.95 -39.43
N LEU A 97 101.49 -29.98 -38.54
CA LEU A 97 100.47 -29.01 -38.11
C LEU A 97 99.96 -28.14 -39.27
N LEU A 98 100.82 -27.73 -40.21
CA LEU A 98 100.42 -27.01 -41.41
C LEU A 98 99.56 -27.87 -42.36
N SER A 99 99.86 -29.18 -42.48
CA SER A 99 99.03 -30.11 -43.23
C SER A 99 97.64 -30.28 -42.59
N LEU A 100 97.60 -30.29 -41.26
CA LEU A 100 96.40 -30.39 -40.43
C LEU A 100 95.51 -29.17 -40.65
N PHE A 101 96.04 -27.94 -40.47
CA PHE A 101 95.28 -26.70 -40.71
C PHE A 101 94.75 -26.58 -42.14
N LYS A 102 95.50 -27.05 -43.15
CA LYS A 102 95.01 -27.11 -44.54
C LYS A 102 93.83 -28.07 -44.68
N ASN A 103 93.92 -29.26 -44.09
CA ASN A 103 92.85 -30.26 -44.09
C ASN A 103 91.60 -29.73 -43.35
N SER A 104 91.77 -29.20 -42.14
CA SER A 104 90.71 -28.53 -41.37
C SER A 104 90.02 -27.40 -42.14
N SER A 105 90.79 -26.58 -42.87
CA SER A 105 90.25 -25.49 -43.70
C SER A 105 89.40 -26.01 -44.86
N ILE A 106 89.83 -27.10 -45.52
CA ILE A 106 89.06 -27.76 -46.59
C ILE A 106 87.75 -28.33 -46.02
N GLN A 107 87.83 -29.01 -44.87
CA GLN A 107 86.65 -29.58 -44.20
C GLN A 107 85.68 -28.48 -43.75
N LEU A 108 86.14 -27.38 -43.17
CA LEU A 108 85.29 -26.24 -42.78
C LEU A 108 84.62 -25.56 -43.99
N ILE A 109 85.32 -25.49 -45.13
CA ILE A 109 84.74 -24.99 -46.39
C ILE A 109 83.65 -25.93 -46.91
N ASP A 110 83.79 -27.24 -46.78
CA ASP A 110 82.71 -28.18 -47.14
C ASP A 110 81.55 -28.11 -46.15
N LEU A 111 81.84 -28.07 -44.85
CA LEU A 111 80.86 -27.91 -43.77
C LEU A 111 79.98 -26.67 -43.98
N ARG A 112 80.60 -25.56 -44.37
CA ARG A 112 79.89 -24.35 -44.79
C ARG A 112 78.98 -24.60 -45.99
N LYS A 113 79.45 -25.27 -47.05
CA LYS A 113 78.58 -25.63 -48.21
C LYS A 113 77.43 -26.53 -47.80
N GLN A 114 77.62 -27.44 -46.86
CA GLN A 114 76.55 -28.29 -46.32
C GLN A 114 75.52 -27.47 -45.54
N ILE A 115 75.95 -26.48 -44.74
CA ILE A 115 75.08 -25.54 -44.03
C ILE A 115 74.34 -24.64 -45.03
N ASP A 116 75.04 -24.03 -46.00
CA ASP A 116 74.45 -23.21 -47.06
C ASP A 116 73.42 -24.02 -47.88
N LYS A 117 73.66 -25.32 -48.13
CA LYS A 117 72.70 -26.24 -48.76
C LYS A 117 71.49 -26.53 -47.87
N LYS A 118 71.68 -26.81 -46.58
CA LYS A 118 70.58 -27.01 -45.62
C LYS A 118 69.71 -25.75 -45.49
N LEU A 119 70.33 -24.57 -45.42
CA LEU A 119 69.66 -23.27 -45.35
C LEU A 119 68.84 -22.97 -46.60
N ASN A 120 69.39 -23.20 -47.80
CA ASN A 120 68.66 -23.01 -49.05
C ASN A 120 67.51 -24.03 -49.21
N ASN A 121 67.70 -25.29 -48.78
CA ASN A 121 66.63 -26.27 -48.76
C ASN A 121 65.47 -25.83 -47.84
N LEU A 122 65.77 -25.47 -46.59
CA LEU A 122 64.77 -25.00 -45.62
C LEU A 122 64.06 -23.73 -46.09
N LYS A 123 64.79 -22.78 -46.71
CA LYS A 123 64.21 -21.57 -47.31
C LYS A 123 63.22 -21.90 -48.43
N ASN A 124 63.53 -22.89 -49.28
CA ASN A 124 62.64 -23.35 -50.34
C ASN A 124 61.41 -24.06 -49.76
N GLU A 125 61.60 -24.89 -48.73
CA GLU A 125 60.53 -25.61 -48.03
C GLU A 125 59.54 -24.63 -47.38
N VAL A 126 60.02 -23.68 -46.59
CA VAL A 126 59.21 -22.58 -46.02
C VAL A 126 58.47 -21.81 -47.12
N ALA A 127 59.13 -21.43 -48.21
CA ALA A 127 58.48 -20.74 -49.33
C ALA A 127 57.40 -21.60 -50.01
N THR A 128 57.52 -22.94 -50.01
CA THR A 128 56.46 -23.82 -50.50
C THR A 128 55.30 -23.99 -49.51
N GLU A 129 55.56 -24.04 -48.21
CA GLU A 129 54.51 -24.11 -47.19
C GLU A 129 53.76 -22.78 -47.05
N ASP A 130 54.43 -21.62 -47.07
CA ASP A 130 53.78 -20.29 -47.13
C ASP A 130 52.87 -20.18 -48.36
N SER A 131 53.31 -20.72 -49.51
CA SER A 131 52.56 -20.73 -50.76
C SER A 131 51.34 -21.66 -50.71
N LYS A 132 51.42 -22.79 -49.98
CA LYS A 132 50.27 -23.66 -49.69
C LYS A 132 49.31 -22.99 -48.71
N HIS A 133 49.82 -22.50 -47.58
CA HIS A 133 49.04 -21.90 -46.51
C HIS A 133 48.23 -20.69 -47.00
N ARG A 134 48.84 -19.82 -47.81
CA ARG A 134 48.15 -18.68 -48.42
C ARG A 134 47.05 -19.08 -49.41
N LYS A 135 47.18 -20.23 -50.09
CA LYS A 135 46.09 -20.79 -50.92
C LYS A 135 44.94 -21.29 -50.05
N THR A 136 45.23 -22.11 -49.03
CA THR A 136 44.21 -22.62 -48.11
C THR A 136 43.50 -21.50 -47.36
N LEU A 137 44.21 -20.41 -47.03
CA LEU A 137 43.60 -19.21 -46.44
C LEU A 137 42.64 -18.54 -47.43
N SER A 138 43.05 -18.32 -48.69
CA SER A 138 42.19 -17.71 -49.71
C SER A 138 41.03 -18.61 -50.18
N GLU A 139 41.11 -19.92 -49.96
CA GLU A 139 40.00 -20.86 -50.14
C GLU A 139 39.04 -20.79 -48.94
N LEU A 140 39.57 -20.68 -47.72
CA LEU A 140 38.78 -20.50 -46.50
C LEU A 140 38.04 -19.15 -46.45
N GLU A 141 38.70 -18.06 -46.83
CA GLU A 141 38.11 -16.71 -46.97
C GLU A 141 36.86 -16.76 -47.87
N LYS A 142 36.99 -17.32 -49.08
CA LYS A 142 35.85 -17.50 -50.00
C LYS A 142 34.75 -18.42 -49.45
N GLY A 143 35.12 -19.42 -48.67
CA GLY A 143 34.18 -20.29 -47.96
C GLY A 143 33.40 -19.54 -46.87
N VAL A 144 34.05 -18.63 -46.16
CA VAL A 144 33.44 -17.75 -45.16
C VAL A 144 32.54 -16.69 -45.81
N ASP A 145 32.97 -16.07 -46.92
CA ASP A 145 32.14 -15.13 -47.69
C ASP A 145 30.86 -15.81 -48.20
N GLY A 146 31.00 -17.00 -48.80
CA GLY A 146 29.87 -17.80 -49.27
C GLY A 146 28.94 -18.28 -48.14
N LEU A 147 29.47 -18.43 -46.92
CA LEU A 147 28.69 -18.72 -45.72
C LEU A 147 27.92 -17.49 -45.23
N PHE A 148 28.51 -16.28 -45.28
CA PHE A 148 27.80 -15.03 -44.99
C PHE A 148 26.68 -14.76 -46.00
N ASP A 149 26.91 -14.95 -47.29
CA ASP A 149 25.87 -14.90 -48.33
C ASP A 149 24.73 -15.89 -48.06
N SER A 150 25.08 -17.09 -47.59
CA SER A 150 24.11 -18.13 -47.23
C SER A 150 23.30 -17.76 -45.98
N PHE A 151 23.92 -17.14 -44.97
CA PHE A 151 23.24 -16.62 -43.79
C PHE A 151 22.33 -15.43 -44.11
N ALA A 152 22.76 -14.47 -44.94
CA ALA A 152 21.93 -13.34 -45.35
C ALA A 152 20.67 -13.81 -46.13
N ARG A 153 20.82 -14.83 -46.98
CA ARG A 153 19.69 -15.49 -47.66
C ARG A 153 18.79 -16.26 -46.70
N LEU A 154 19.36 -16.90 -45.67
CA LEU A 154 18.58 -17.60 -44.65
C LEU A 154 17.79 -16.62 -43.78
N ASP A 155 18.41 -15.54 -43.31
CA ASP A 155 17.76 -14.50 -42.50
C ASP A 155 16.63 -13.81 -43.26
N SER A 156 16.85 -13.44 -44.52
CA SER A 156 15.79 -12.91 -45.41
C SER A 156 14.60 -13.86 -45.53
N ARG A 157 14.84 -15.18 -45.64
CA ARG A 157 13.79 -16.20 -45.64
C ARG A 157 13.12 -16.36 -44.28
N ILE A 158 13.86 -16.33 -43.17
CA ILE A 158 13.32 -16.40 -41.81
C ILE A 158 12.40 -15.20 -41.54
N SER A 159 12.83 -13.98 -41.92
CA SER A 159 12.03 -12.76 -41.82
C SER A 159 10.73 -12.85 -42.66
N SER A 160 10.82 -13.28 -43.91
CA SER A 160 9.65 -13.46 -44.78
C SER A 160 8.67 -14.53 -44.27
N VAL A 161 9.17 -15.67 -43.79
CA VAL A 161 8.35 -16.73 -43.19
C VAL A 161 7.76 -16.26 -41.84
N GLY A 162 8.51 -15.51 -41.04
CA GLY A 162 8.06 -14.94 -39.77
C GLY A 162 6.93 -13.94 -39.93
N GLN A 163 7.05 -13.01 -40.89
CA GLN A 163 5.95 -12.09 -41.26
C GLN A 163 4.71 -12.84 -41.76
N THR A 164 4.90 -13.90 -42.54
CA THR A 164 3.81 -14.74 -43.04
C THR A 164 3.13 -15.51 -41.89
N ALA A 165 3.92 -16.08 -40.97
CA ALA A 165 3.42 -16.80 -39.80
C ALA A 165 2.68 -15.89 -38.82
N ALA A 166 3.19 -14.68 -38.57
CA ALA A 166 2.52 -13.66 -37.76
C ALA A 166 1.14 -13.33 -38.35
N LYS A 167 1.06 -13.00 -39.64
CA LYS A 167 -0.20 -12.71 -40.33
C LYS A 167 -1.19 -13.89 -40.31
N ILE A 168 -0.70 -15.14 -40.40
CA ILE A 168 -1.54 -16.33 -40.24
C ILE A 168 -2.05 -16.45 -38.80
N GLY A 169 -1.21 -16.15 -37.80
CA GLY A 169 -1.59 -16.05 -36.39
C GLY A 169 -2.70 -15.02 -36.15
N ASP A 170 -2.53 -13.79 -36.66
CA ASP A 170 -3.53 -12.71 -36.58
C ASP A 170 -4.88 -13.14 -37.17
N HIS A 171 -4.85 -13.76 -38.36
CA HIS A 171 -6.06 -14.26 -39.02
C HIS A 171 -6.71 -15.42 -38.25
N LEU A 172 -5.93 -16.33 -37.66
CA LEU A 172 -6.46 -17.42 -36.82
C LEU A 172 -7.06 -16.88 -35.52
N GLN A 173 -6.40 -15.95 -34.84
CA GLN A 173 -6.93 -15.33 -33.61
C GLN A 173 -8.21 -14.53 -33.89
N SER A 174 -8.27 -13.79 -35.01
CA SER A 174 -9.49 -13.10 -35.45
C SER A 174 -10.62 -14.07 -35.79
N ALA A 175 -10.32 -15.18 -36.48
CA ALA A 175 -11.32 -16.20 -36.82
C ALA A 175 -11.82 -16.94 -35.58
N ASP A 176 -10.95 -17.21 -34.60
CA ASP A 176 -11.34 -17.87 -33.35
C ASP A 176 -12.19 -16.95 -32.45
N THR A 177 -11.83 -15.66 -32.37
CA THR A 177 -12.63 -14.64 -31.68
C THR A 177 -14.02 -14.53 -32.31
N GLN A 178 -14.11 -14.57 -33.64
CA GLN A 178 -15.39 -14.57 -34.36
C GLN A 178 -16.18 -15.88 -34.15
N ARG A 179 -15.50 -17.04 -34.11
CA ARG A 179 -16.10 -18.36 -33.82
C ARG A 179 -16.71 -18.42 -32.43
N GLU A 180 -15.98 -17.93 -31.43
CA GLU A 180 -16.44 -17.85 -30.04
C GLU A 180 -17.65 -16.92 -29.91
N THR A 181 -17.57 -15.71 -30.48
CA THR A 181 -18.68 -14.75 -30.53
C THR A 181 -19.92 -15.35 -31.20
N ALA A 182 -19.73 -16.08 -32.31
CA ALA A 182 -20.83 -16.76 -33.00
C ALA A 182 -21.44 -17.90 -32.18
N SER A 183 -20.63 -18.69 -31.45
CA SER A 183 -21.14 -19.74 -30.56
C SER A 183 -21.98 -19.15 -29.43
N GLN A 184 -21.46 -18.14 -28.73
CA GLN A 184 -22.19 -17.45 -27.66
C GLN A 184 -23.50 -16.82 -28.17
N THR A 185 -23.49 -16.26 -29.39
CA THR A 185 -24.70 -15.71 -30.03
C THR A 185 -25.71 -16.81 -30.37
N ILE A 186 -25.26 -17.96 -30.89
CA ILE A 186 -26.11 -19.11 -31.19
C ILE A 186 -26.77 -19.66 -29.91
N ASP A 187 -26.01 -19.81 -28.83
CA ASP A 187 -26.54 -20.32 -27.56
C ASP A 187 -27.50 -19.33 -26.91
N LEU A 188 -27.21 -18.03 -26.99
CA LEU A 188 -28.13 -16.97 -26.55
C LEU A 188 -29.44 -16.98 -27.35
N ILE A 189 -29.39 -17.19 -28.68
CA ILE A 189 -30.60 -17.32 -29.52
C ILE A 189 -31.41 -18.56 -29.13
N LYS A 190 -30.76 -19.70 -28.82
CA LYS A 190 -31.48 -20.91 -28.32
C LYS A 190 -32.25 -20.59 -27.04
N TYR A 191 -31.59 -20.02 -26.05
CA TYR A 191 -32.25 -19.67 -24.78
C TYR A 191 -33.34 -18.61 -24.99
N LEU A 192 -33.13 -17.61 -25.86
CA LEU A 192 -34.17 -16.63 -26.18
C LEU A 192 -35.40 -17.28 -26.83
N MET A 193 -35.20 -18.25 -27.72
CA MET A 193 -36.30 -19.04 -28.31
C MET A 193 -36.99 -19.94 -27.27
N GLU A 194 -36.23 -20.54 -26.34
CA GLU A 194 -36.72 -21.36 -25.23
C GLU A 194 -37.67 -20.55 -24.33
N PHE A 195 -37.20 -19.39 -23.83
CA PHE A 195 -38.01 -18.42 -23.08
C PHE A 195 -39.22 -17.87 -23.86
N ASN A 196 -39.23 -17.95 -25.19
CA ASN A 196 -40.34 -17.46 -26.02
C ASN A 196 -41.33 -18.56 -26.46
N SER A 197 -41.01 -19.85 -26.24
CA SER A 197 -41.80 -20.97 -26.77
C SER A 197 -42.94 -21.40 -25.86
N SER A 198 -42.75 -21.34 -24.54
CA SER A 198 -43.69 -21.85 -23.53
C SER A 198 -44.15 -20.71 -22.60
N PRO A 199 -45.36 -20.13 -22.79
CA PRO A 199 -45.82 -19.01 -21.97
C PRO A 199 -46.10 -19.45 -20.53
N GLY A 200 -45.38 -18.87 -19.55
CA GLY A 200 -45.61 -19.12 -18.12
C GLY A 200 -45.20 -20.51 -17.60
N ASP A 201 -44.46 -21.31 -18.36
CA ASP A 201 -43.85 -22.56 -17.86
C ASP A 201 -42.31 -22.46 -17.87
N LEU A 202 -41.74 -22.16 -16.69
CA LEU A 202 -40.30 -22.08 -16.48
C LEU A 202 -39.65 -23.46 -16.25
N MET A 203 -40.43 -24.55 -16.17
CA MET A 203 -39.94 -25.90 -15.90
C MET A 203 -39.44 -26.64 -17.15
N GLU A 204 -39.81 -26.16 -18.35
CA GLU A 204 -39.30 -26.67 -19.64
C GLU A 204 -37.96 -26.06 -20.05
N LEU A 205 -37.45 -25.07 -19.31
CA LEU A 205 -36.19 -24.37 -19.60
C LEU A 205 -34.96 -25.29 -19.44
N SER A 206 -33.89 -24.94 -20.15
CA SER A 206 -32.60 -25.64 -20.08
C SER A 206 -32.10 -25.77 -18.63
N PRO A 207 -31.55 -26.93 -18.21
CA PRO A 207 -31.19 -27.20 -16.81
C PRO A 207 -30.27 -26.17 -16.13
N LEU A 208 -29.50 -25.40 -16.92
CA LEU A 208 -28.79 -24.19 -16.52
C LEU A 208 -29.62 -23.26 -15.61
N PHE A 209 -30.90 -23.04 -15.94
CA PHE A 209 -31.77 -22.10 -15.23
C PHE A 209 -32.38 -22.69 -13.93
N SER A 210 -32.35 -24.01 -13.77
CA SER A 210 -32.79 -24.68 -12.55
C SER A 210 -31.64 -24.91 -11.54
N ASP A 211 -30.43 -25.16 -12.03
CA ASP A 211 -29.26 -25.62 -11.26
C ASP A 211 -28.68 -24.56 -10.29
N ASP A 212 -28.84 -24.79 -8.98
CA ASP A 212 -28.30 -23.94 -7.89
C ASP A 212 -26.76 -23.77 -7.91
N SER A 213 -26.03 -24.65 -8.60
CA SER A 213 -24.57 -24.53 -8.77
C SER A 213 -24.17 -23.61 -9.93
N ARG A 214 -25.09 -23.33 -10.86
CA ARG A 214 -24.85 -22.48 -12.06
C ARG A 214 -25.60 -21.15 -12.03
N VAL A 215 -26.22 -20.77 -10.91
CA VAL A 215 -26.99 -19.53 -10.72
C VAL A 215 -26.25 -18.26 -11.19
N ALA A 216 -24.93 -18.17 -11.02
CA ALA A 216 -24.13 -17.03 -11.50
C ALA A 216 -24.07 -16.92 -13.04
N GLU A 217 -24.03 -18.07 -13.73
CA GLU A 217 -24.05 -18.18 -15.20
C GLU A 217 -25.45 -17.92 -15.73
N ALA A 218 -26.47 -18.54 -15.11
CA ALA A 218 -27.87 -18.38 -15.44
C ALA A 218 -28.33 -16.92 -15.27
N ALA A 219 -27.91 -16.23 -14.20
CA ALA A 219 -28.15 -14.81 -14.00
C ALA A 219 -27.55 -13.94 -15.11
N SER A 220 -26.28 -14.17 -15.47
CA SER A 220 -25.61 -13.41 -16.52
C SER A 220 -26.24 -13.61 -17.90
N ILE A 221 -26.71 -14.83 -18.19
CA ILE A 221 -27.43 -15.15 -19.43
C ILE A 221 -28.83 -14.52 -19.41
N ALA A 222 -29.60 -14.67 -18.33
CA ALA A 222 -30.92 -14.06 -18.20
C ALA A 222 -30.88 -12.53 -18.32
N GLN A 223 -29.89 -11.85 -17.70
CA GLN A 223 -29.72 -10.41 -17.87
C GLN A 223 -29.43 -10.02 -19.32
N LYS A 224 -28.53 -10.73 -20.01
CA LYS A 224 -28.24 -10.49 -21.43
C LYS A 224 -29.51 -10.64 -22.26
N LEU A 225 -30.21 -11.78 -22.12
CA LEU A 225 -31.48 -12.05 -22.80
C LEU A 225 -32.50 -10.93 -22.58
N ARG A 226 -32.68 -10.48 -21.32
CA ARG A 226 -33.61 -9.40 -20.98
C ARG A 226 -33.22 -8.09 -21.66
N SER A 227 -31.94 -7.72 -21.67
CA SER A 227 -31.48 -6.49 -22.34
C SER A 227 -31.70 -6.49 -23.86
N PHE A 228 -31.50 -7.62 -24.55
CA PHE A 228 -31.81 -7.75 -25.97
C PHE A 228 -33.32 -7.70 -26.24
N ALA A 229 -34.14 -8.30 -25.36
CA ALA A 229 -35.58 -8.30 -25.49
C ALA A 229 -36.22 -6.94 -25.17
N GLU A 230 -35.62 -6.16 -24.27
CA GLU A 230 -36.04 -4.79 -23.94
C GLU A 230 -35.64 -3.76 -25.03
N GLU A 231 -34.41 -3.83 -25.60
CA GLU A 231 -33.95 -2.81 -26.56
C GLU A 231 -34.76 -2.79 -27.87
N ASP A 232 -35.13 -3.96 -28.41
CA ASP A 232 -35.88 -4.05 -29.67
C ASP A 232 -37.32 -3.50 -29.54
N ILE A 233 -37.93 -3.62 -28.36
CA ILE A 233 -39.23 -3.04 -28.05
C ILE A 233 -39.12 -1.52 -27.83
N GLY A 234 -38.12 -1.08 -27.06
CA GLY A 234 -38.00 0.33 -26.63
C GLY A 234 -37.83 1.35 -27.76
N ARG A 235 -37.25 0.97 -28.90
CA ARG A 235 -36.93 1.90 -30.00
C ARG A 235 -38.15 2.33 -30.85
N GLN A 236 -39.27 1.61 -30.81
CA GLN A 236 -40.44 1.90 -31.67
C GLN A 236 -41.35 3.03 -31.14
N GLY A 237 -41.15 3.49 -29.90
CA GLY A 237 -42.01 4.49 -29.25
C GLY A 237 -41.81 5.95 -29.70
N MET A 238 -40.72 6.26 -30.42
CA MET A 238 -40.35 7.64 -30.79
C MET A 238 -40.27 7.81 -32.31
N THR A 239 -41.12 8.67 -32.88
CA THR A 239 -41.32 8.79 -34.34
C THR A 239 -40.23 9.59 -35.06
N VAL A 240 -39.33 8.93 -35.80
CA VAL A 240 -38.75 9.43 -37.09
C VAL A 240 -38.46 8.24 -38.02
N SER A 241 -38.71 8.41 -39.33
CA SER A 241 -38.45 7.40 -40.37
C SER A 241 -36.96 7.21 -40.67
N SER A 242 -36.50 5.96 -40.82
CA SER A 242 -35.27 5.64 -41.57
C SER A 242 -35.27 4.22 -42.16
N VAL A 243 -35.13 4.15 -43.49
CA VAL A 243 -34.58 3.07 -44.32
C VAL A 243 -34.85 1.60 -43.93
N MET A 244 -35.90 1.04 -44.54
CA MET A 244 -35.96 -0.29 -45.18
C MET A 244 -34.77 -1.26 -44.92
N GLY A 245 -35.00 -2.40 -44.24
CA GLY A 245 -34.06 -3.51 -44.39
C GLY A 245 -33.88 -4.59 -43.32
N ASN A 246 -34.83 -4.87 -42.41
CA ASN A 246 -35.23 -6.23 -41.99
C ASN A 246 -36.25 -6.23 -40.83
N ALA A 247 -36.86 -7.40 -40.59
CA ALA A 247 -37.99 -7.72 -39.72
C ALA A 247 -38.25 -6.85 -38.47
N THR A 248 -39.52 -6.49 -38.27
CA THR A 248 -40.07 -6.01 -36.99
C THR A 248 -40.13 -7.16 -35.97
N ALA A 249 -39.06 -7.35 -35.21
CA ALA A 249 -38.96 -8.43 -34.22
C ALA A 249 -39.75 -8.17 -32.92
N SER A 250 -40.01 -6.90 -32.60
CA SER A 250 -40.52 -6.45 -31.28
C SER A 250 -41.84 -7.09 -30.84
N LYS A 251 -42.70 -7.46 -31.80
CA LYS A 251 -43.99 -8.14 -31.54
C LYS A 251 -43.90 -9.66 -31.45
N GLY A 252 -42.74 -10.23 -31.76
CA GLY A 252 -42.47 -11.67 -31.67
C GLY A 252 -41.93 -12.11 -30.31
N LEU A 253 -41.52 -11.18 -29.45
CA LEU A 253 -40.71 -11.44 -28.25
C LEU A 253 -41.39 -11.04 -26.93
N GLU A 254 -42.65 -10.61 -26.99
CA GLU A 254 -43.46 -10.17 -25.84
C GLU A 254 -43.57 -11.27 -24.76
N VAL A 255 -43.62 -12.55 -25.16
CA VAL A 255 -43.66 -13.70 -24.24
C VAL A 255 -42.32 -13.89 -23.51
N ALA A 256 -41.20 -13.85 -24.24
CA ALA A 256 -39.87 -13.95 -23.62
C ALA A 256 -39.61 -12.83 -22.61
N VAL A 257 -40.05 -11.59 -22.87
CA VAL A 257 -39.91 -10.49 -21.88
C VAL A 257 -40.66 -10.81 -20.59
N GLY A 258 -41.89 -11.32 -20.68
CA GLY A 258 -42.67 -11.74 -19.51
C GLY A 258 -42.00 -12.87 -18.74
N ASN A 259 -41.67 -13.97 -19.43
CA ASN A 259 -41.02 -15.14 -18.84
C ASN A 259 -39.63 -14.81 -18.25
N LEU A 260 -38.84 -13.96 -18.91
CA LEU A 260 -37.54 -13.50 -18.39
C LEU A 260 -37.68 -12.62 -17.15
N GLN A 261 -38.70 -11.76 -17.08
CA GLN A 261 -38.95 -10.95 -15.89
C GLN A 261 -39.41 -11.82 -14.71
N GLU A 262 -40.29 -12.79 -14.95
CA GLU A 262 -40.72 -13.76 -13.92
C GLU A 262 -39.55 -14.62 -13.42
N TYR A 263 -38.73 -15.14 -14.34
CA TYR A 263 -37.51 -15.87 -13.99
C TYR A 263 -36.50 -15.01 -13.22
N CYS A 264 -36.30 -13.74 -13.60
CA CYS A 264 -35.43 -12.82 -12.85
C CYS A 264 -35.95 -12.60 -11.43
N ASN A 265 -37.26 -12.41 -11.24
CA ASN A 265 -37.87 -12.22 -9.92
C ASN A 265 -37.68 -13.47 -9.04
N GLU A 266 -37.91 -14.66 -9.57
CA GLU A 266 -37.75 -15.91 -8.82
C GLU A 266 -36.27 -16.21 -8.51
N LEU A 267 -35.37 -15.93 -9.44
CA LEU A 267 -33.93 -16.06 -9.22
C LEU A 267 -33.42 -15.07 -8.15
N GLU A 268 -33.94 -13.84 -8.14
CA GLU A 268 -33.68 -12.82 -7.13
C GLU A 268 -34.18 -13.27 -5.75
N ASN A 269 -35.41 -13.80 -5.65
CA ASN A 269 -35.94 -14.38 -4.41
C ASN A 269 -35.10 -15.57 -3.90
N ARG A 270 -34.74 -16.52 -4.77
CA ARG A 270 -33.86 -17.66 -4.43
C ARG A 270 -32.49 -17.19 -3.93
N LEU A 271 -31.92 -16.16 -4.55
CA LEU A 271 -30.65 -15.56 -4.14
C LEU A 271 -30.75 -14.84 -2.79
N LEU A 272 -31.85 -14.13 -2.51
CA LEU A 272 -32.10 -13.51 -1.20
C LEU A 272 -32.22 -14.57 -0.09
N VAL A 273 -33.01 -15.63 -0.30
CA VAL A 273 -33.14 -16.74 0.68
C VAL A 273 -31.81 -17.46 0.93
N ARG A 274 -30.99 -17.65 -0.11
CA ARG A 274 -29.61 -18.18 0.01
C ARG A 274 -28.70 -17.21 0.77
N PHE A 275 -28.79 -15.91 0.48
CA PHE A 275 -28.05 -14.87 1.18
C PHE A 275 -28.40 -14.81 2.68
N ASP A 276 -29.68 -14.83 3.04
CA ASP A 276 -30.13 -14.79 4.43
C ASP A 276 -29.69 -16.04 5.20
N SER A 277 -29.78 -17.21 4.56
CA SER A 277 -29.27 -18.48 5.08
C SER A 277 -27.76 -18.41 5.36
N ALA A 278 -26.98 -17.78 4.47
CA ALA A 278 -25.56 -17.56 4.67
C ALA A 278 -25.29 -16.52 5.78
N SER A 279 -26.10 -15.45 5.87
CA SER A 279 -26.03 -14.39 6.89
C SER A 279 -26.26 -14.93 8.30
N GLN A 280 -27.28 -15.78 8.49
CA GLN A 280 -27.55 -16.46 9.77
C GLN A 280 -26.38 -17.36 10.23
N ARG A 281 -25.73 -18.03 9.28
CA ARG A 281 -24.55 -18.89 9.52
C ARG A 281 -23.23 -18.12 9.59
N LYS A 282 -23.22 -16.84 9.20
CA LYS A 282 -22.04 -15.96 9.07
C LYS A 282 -21.05 -16.41 7.99
N GLU A 283 -21.54 -17.07 6.94
CA GLU A 283 -20.75 -17.50 5.78
C GLU A 283 -20.50 -16.32 4.81
N LEU A 284 -19.51 -15.46 5.12
CA LEU A 284 -19.25 -14.24 4.35
C LEU A 284 -18.99 -14.48 2.85
N SER A 285 -18.40 -15.62 2.47
CA SER A 285 -18.09 -15.94 1.08
C SER A 285 -19.33 -16.25 0.22
N THR A 286 -20.31 -16.98 0.77
CA THR A 286 -21.59 -17.25 0.07
C THR A 286 -22.51 -16.03 0.09
N MET A 287 -22.46 -15.20 1.15
CA MET A 287 -23.07 -13.87 1.13
C MET A 287 -22.49 -13.00 0.00
N ALA A 288 -21.16 -12.96 -0.15
CA ALA A 288 -20.48 -12.15 -1.16
C ALA A 288 -20.76 -12.65 -2.59
N GLU A 289 -20.81 -13.96 -2.79
CA GLU A 289 -21.25 -14.58 -4.05
C GLU A 289 -22.68 -14.14 -4.40
N CYS A 290 -23.64 -14.30 -3.48
CA CYS A 290 -25.02 -13.89 -3.69
C CYS A 290 -25.14 -12.38 -3.94
N ALA A 291 -24.47 -11.53 -3.16
CA ALA A 291 -24.47 -10.08 -3.36
C ALA A 291 -23.88 -9.67 -4.72
N LYS A 292 -22.82 -10.35 -5.18
CA LYS A 292 -22.23 -10.13 -6.51
C LYS A 292 -23.19 -10.53 -7.64
N ILE A 293 -23.95 -11.61 -7.48
CA ILE A 293 -24.96 -12.00 -8.49
C ILE A 293 -26.14 -11.04 -8.44
N LEU A 294 -26.66 -10.72 -7.25
CA LEU A 294 -27.75 -9.76 -7.05
C LEU A 294 -27.39 -8.35 -7.56
N SER A 295 -26.12 -7.92 -7.49
CA SER A 295 -25.68 -6.62 -8.03
C SER A 295 -25.91 -6.43 -9.53
N GLN A 296 -26.07 -7.54 -10.29
CA GLN A 296 -26.42 -7.50 -11.71
C GLN A 296 -27.87 -7.01 -11.91
N PHE A 297 -28.78 -7.37 -11.00
CA PHE A 297 -30.19 -6.98 -11.05
C PHE A 297 -30.40 -5.66 -10.32
N ASN A 298 -30.96 -4.65 -11.01
CA ASN A 298 -31.32 -3.34 -10.42
C ASN A 298 -30.19 -2.68 -9.60
N ARG A 299 -28.93 -2.90 -10.01
CA ARG A 299 -27.69 -2.45 -9.32
C ARG A 299 -27.57 -2.97 -7.87
N GLY A 300 -28.24 -4.07 -7.53
CA GLY A 300 -28.28 -4.66 -6.20
C GLY A 300 -29.19 -3.94 -5.19
N THR A 301 -29.91 -2.88 -5.60
CA THR A 301 -30.65 -1.97 -4.69
C THR A 301 -31.59 -2.72 -3.73
N SER A 302 -32.33 -3.70 -4.24
CA SER A 302 -33.21 -4.59 -3.48
C SER A 302 -32.46 -5.38 -2.40
N ALA A 303 -31.35 -6.04 -2.77
CA ALA A 303 -30.52 -6.81 -1.85
C ALA A 303 -29.88 -5.93 -0.75
N MET A 304 -29.46 -4.72 -1.09
CA MET A 304 -28.92 -3.74 -0.13
C MET A 304 -29.99 -3.28 0.87
N GLN A 305 -31.20 -2.98 0.39
CA GLN A 305 -32.34 -2.62 1.24
C GLN A 305 -32.81 -3.81 2.11
N HIS A 306 -32.85 -5.03 1.56
CA HIS A 306 -33.22 -6.25 2.28
C HIS A 306 -32.24 -6.52 3.43
N TYR A 307 -30.94 -6.43 3.16
CA TYR A 307 -29.89 -6.62 4.17
C TYR A 307 -30.02 -5.67 5.35
N VAL A 308 -30.20 -4.37 5.07
CA VAL A 308 -30.38 -3.33 6.09
C VAL A 308 -31.70 -3.52 6.84
N GLY A 309 -32.78 -3.90 6.13
CA GLY A 309 -34.09 -4.17 6.72
C GLY A 309 -34.12 -5.37 7.68
N LEU A 310 -33.23 -6.35 7.49
CA LEU A 310 -33.06 -7.51 8.38
C LEU A 310 -31.90 -7.36 9.38
N ARG A 311 -31.52 -6.13 9.76
CA ARG A 311 -30.58 -5.91 10.89
C ARG A 311 -31.37 -5.82 12.19
N PRO A 312 -31.08 -6.65 13.23
CA PRO A 312 -31.83 -6.63 14.49
C PRO A 312 -31.84 -5.30 15.25
N MET A 313 -30.97 -4.35 14.89
CA MET A 313 -31.03 -2.98 15.40
C MET A 313 -32.26 -2.18 14.94
N PHE A 314 -33.13 -2.75 14.09
CA PHE A 314 -34.43 -2.17 13.71
C PHE A 314 -35.63 -3.00 14.19
N ASP A 315 -35.41 -4.06 14.98
CA ASP A 315 -36.50 -4.86 15.57
C ASP A 315 -37.23 -4.05 16.64
N LEU A 316 -38.56 -4.01 16.58
CA LEU A 316 -39.39 -3.21 17.51
C LEU A 316 -39.18 -3.58 18.99
N GLU A 317 -38.91 -4.85 19.30
CA GLU A 317 -38.58 -5.29 20.66
C GLU A 317 -37.28 -4.67 21.16
N VAL A 318 -36.26 -4.60 20.31
CA VAL A 318 -34.96 -3.96 20.60
C VAL A 318 -35.11 -2.44 20.65
N MET A 319 -36.02 -1.85 19.86
CA MET A 319 -36.36 -0.41 19.94
C MET A 319 -37.10 -0.07 21.25
N ASN A 320 -37.93 -0.97 21.75
CA ASN A 320 -38.66 -0.80 23.01
C ASN A 320 -37.71 -0.92 24.21
N ALA A 321 -36.90 -1.98 24.29
CA ALA A 321 -35.97 -2.20 25.40
C ALA A 321 -34.95 -1.05 25.56
N ASP A 322 -34.43 -0.52 24.44
CA ASP A 322 -33.51 0.61 24.48
C ASP A 322 -34.20 1.94 24.85
N ALA A 323 -35.47 2.13 24.46
CA ALA A 323 -36.25 3.28 24.90
C ALA A 323 -36.55 3.22 26.42
N GLU A 324 -36.91 2.05 26.94
CA GLU A 324 -37.09 1.80 28.37
C GLU A 324 -35.78 2.02 29.16
N MET A 325 -34.63 1.62 28.60
CA MET A 325 -33.30 1.90 29.19
C MET A 325 -33.01 3.40 29.33
N VAL A 326 -33.40 4.23 28.35
CA VAL A 326 -33.17 5.69 28.37
C VAL A 326 -34.18 6.43 29.24
N LEU A 327 -35.44 5.99 29.26
CA LEU A 327 -36.51 6.60 30.05
C LEU A 327 -36.41 6.27 31.54
N GLY A 328 -35.93 5.06 31.88
CA GLY A 328 -35.84 4.56 33.24
C GLY A 328 -37.14 3.93 33.74
N ASP A 329 -37.17 3.63 35.04
CA ASP A 329 -38.25 2.86 35.65
C ASP A 329 -39.56 3.68 35.77
N SER A 330 -40.70 3.00 35.64
CA SER A 330 -42.04 3.58 35.44
C SER A 330 -42.62 4.21 36.71
N GLY A 331 -42.00 5.30 37.18
CA GLY A 331 -42.42 6.07 38.36
C GLY A 331 -41.55 7.27 38.69
N SER A 332 -40.33 7.39 38.14
CA SER A 332 -39.48 8.58 38.29
C SER A 332 -39.59 9.51 37.08
N GLN A 333 -39.75 10.82 37.31
CA GLN A 333 -39.60 11.82 36.24
C GLN A 333 -38.18 11.77 35.66
N PRO A 334 -38.00 11.65 34.32
CA PRO A 334 -36.68 11.55 33.70
C PRO A 334 -35.90 12.86 33.89
N THR A 335 -34.70 12.77 34.46
CA THR A 335 -33.83 13.93 34.64
C THR A 335 -32.92 14.12 33.42
N PRO A 336 -32.55 15.36 33.04
CA PRO A 336 -31.68 15.61 31.90
C PRO A 336 -30.35 14.85 31.95
N SER A 337 -29.76 14.66 33.14
CA SER A 337 -28.49 13.92 33.32
C SER A 337 -28.64 12.40 33.19
N ASN A 338 -29.75 11.82 33.68
CA ASN A 338 -30.02 10.39 33.46
C ASN A 338 -30.19 10.11 31.96
N VAL A 339 -30.92 10.99 31.28
CA VAL A 339 -31.21 10.91 29.84
C VAL A 339 -29.95 11.17 29.00
N GLU A 340 -29.09 12.12 29.40
CA GLU A 340 -27.77 12.30 28.79
C GLU A 340 -26.95 11.01 28.83
N HIS A 341 -26.86 10.35 29.99
CA HIS A 341 -26.13 9.09 30.13
C HIS A 341 -26.77 7.95 29.35
N GLY A 342 -28.11 7.83 29.38
CA GLY A 342 -28.87 6.84 28.61
C GLY A 342 -28.65 6.99 27.11
N LEU A 343 -28.87 8.19 26.56
CA LEU A 343 -28.64 8.49 25.14
C LEU A 343 -27.19 8.27 24.74
N SER A 344 -26.22 8.71 25.55
CA SER A 344 -24.79 8.49 25.24
C SER A 344 -24.42 7.01 25.22
N SER A 345 -25.00 6.20 26.11
CA SER A 345 -24.79 4.74 26.12
C SER A 345 -25.44 4.06 24.91
N LEU A 346 -26.69 4.41 24.60
CA LEU A 346 -27.45 3.87 23.48
C LEU A 346 -26.83 4.24 22.13
N TYR A 347 -26.55 5.53 21.91
CA TYR A 347 -25.96 6.01 20.66
C TYR A 347 -24.56 5.42 20.43
N LYS A 348 -23.75 5.25 21.48
CA LYS A 348 -22.52 4.48 21.39
C LYS A 348 -22.78 3.02 21.00
N GLY A 349 -23.81 2.37 21.56
CA GLY A 349 -24.22 1.01 21.18
C GLY A 349 -24.64 0.88 19.71
N ILE A 350 -25.34 1.88 19.17
CA ILE A 350 -25.68 2.00 17.75
C ILE A 350 -24.40 2.16 16.92
N THR A 351 -23.55 3.13 17.23
CA THR A 351 -22.26 3.36 16.55
C THR A 351 -21.36 2.11 16.56
N ASP A 352 -21.26 1.42 17.70
CA ASP A 352 -20.49 0.17 17.85
C ASP A 352 -21.12 -1.01 17.09
N THR A 353 -22.40 -0.94 16.72
CA THR A 353 -23.09 -1.95 15.90
C THR A 353 -22.98 -1.62 14.41
N VAL A 354 -23.18 -0.36 14.02
CA VAL A 354 -22.92 0.11 12.64
C VAL A 354 -21.47 -0.16 12.24
N ARG A 355 -20.49 0.00 13.14
CA ARG A 355 -19.09 -0.34 12.85
C ARG A 355 -18.83 -1.84 12.62
N LYS A 356 -19.62 -2.73 13.23
CA LYS A 356 -19.54 -4.19 12.98
C LYS A 356 -20.20 -4.56 11.65
N GLU A 357 -21.35 -3.95 11.35
CA GLU A 357 -22.01 -4.12 10.05
C GLU A 357 -21.15 -3.57 8.92
N ALA A 358 -20.48 -2.42 9.09
CA ALA A 358 -19.55 -1.86 8.09
C ALA A 358 -18.46 -2.86 7.66
N ALA A 359 -17.84 -3.57 8.62
CA ALA A 359 -16.85 -4.60 8.30
C ALA A 359 -17.44 -5.78 7.52
N THR A 360 -18.69 -6.17 7.83
CA THR A 360 -19.43 -7.21 7.09
C THR A 360 -19.77 -6.73 5.69
N ILE A 361 -20.27 -5.49 5.56
CA ILE A 361 -20.66 -4.85 4.31
C ILE A 361 -19.47 -4.76 3.36
N THR A 362 -18.31 -4.28 3.83
CA THR A 362 -17.07 -4.19 3.04
C THR A 362 -16.56 -5.56 2.57
N ALA A 363 -16.84 -6.63 3.31
CA ALA A 363 -16.45 -8.01 2.94
C ALA A 363 -17.43 -8.69 1.96
N VAL A 364 -18.66 -8.16 1.83
CA VAL A 364 -19.78 -8.84 1.14
C VAL A 364 -20.24 -8.10 -0.12
N PHE A 365 -20.42 -6.78 -0.08
CA PHE A 365 -21.11 -6.05 -1.15
C PHE A 365 -20.15 -5.44 -2.17
N PRO A 366 -20.46 -5.51 -3.48
CA PRO A 366 -19.66 -4.86 -4.53
C PRO A 366 -19.56 -3.33 -4.42
N SER A 367 -20.54 -2.66 -3.80
CA SER A 367 -20.55 -1.21 -3.54
C SER A 367 -20.84 -0.89 -2.07
N PRO A 368 -19.86 -1.03 -1.15
CA PRO A 368 -20.06 -0.87 0.30
C PRO A 368 -20.67 0.48 0.72
N ASN A 369 -20.30 1.57 0.05
CA ASN A 369 -20.78 2.93 0.36
C ASN A 369 -22.31 3.06 0.20
N ASP A 370 -22.91 2.41 -0.81
CA ASP A 370 -24.35 2.48 -1.06
C ASP A 370 -25.12 1.85 0.10
N VAL A 371 -24.68 0.66 0.54
CA VAL A 371 -25.26 -0.05 1.70
C VAL A 371 -25.07 0.75 2.99
N MET A 372 -23.89 1.35 3.20
CA MET A 372 -23.60 2.17 4.37
C MET A 372 -24.48 3.43 4.40
N SER A 373 -24.74 4.07 3.26
CA SER A 373 -25.67 5.20 3.20
C SER A 373 -27.10 4.78 3.52
N ILE A 374 -27.59 3.64 3.00
CA ILE A 374 -28.92 3.10 3.33
C ILE A 374 -29.03 2.74 4.83
N LEU A 375 -27.97 2.15 5.41
CA LEU A 375 -27.91 1.80 6.83
C LEU A 375 -27.95 3.05 7.72
N ILE A 376 -27.11 4.05 7.45
CA ILE A 376 -27.00 5.27 8.27
C ILE A 376 -28.25 6.14 8.09
N GLN A 377 -28.80 6.24 6.88
CA GLN A 377 -30.09 6.88 6.64
C GLN A 377 -31.20 6.21 7.47
N ARG A 378 -31.28 4.87 7.48
CA ARG A 378 -32.28 4.17 8.31
C ARG A 378 -32.07 4.39 9.81
N VAL A 379 -30.83 4.46 10.29
CA VAL A 379 -30.58 4.84 11.71
C VAL A 379 -31.15 6.24 12.01
N MET A 380 -30.98 7.22 11.12
CA MET A 380 -31.43 8.60 11.31
C MET A 380 -32.92 8.86 11.03
N GLU A 381 -33.56 8.05 10.18
CA GLU A 381 -34.98 8.19 9.79
C GLU A 381 -35.94 7.24 10.51
N ASP A 382 -35.45 6.12 11.07
CA ASP A 382 -36.27 5.07 11.70
C ASP A 382 -35.87 4.85 13.19
N ARG A 383 -34.61 4.48 13.45
CA ARG A 383 -34.16 4.11 14.81
C ARG A 383 -34.12 5.29 15.79
N VAL A 384 -33.56 6.42 15.38
CA VAL A 384 -33.42 7.62 16.21
C VAL A 384 -34.76 8.34 16.44
N PRO A 385 -35.64 8.56 15.44
CA PRO A 385 -36.92 9.25 15.66
C PRO A 385 -37.85 8.50 16.61
N ASN A 386 -38.01 7.18 16.45
CA ASN A 386 -38.87 6.36 17.32
C ASN A 386 -38.49 6.43 18.82
N LEU A 387 -37.20 6.60 19.12
CA LEU A 387 -36.71 6.83 20.49
C LEU A 387 -37.08 8.24 20.96
N LEU A 388 -36.79 9.24 20.14
CA LEU A 388 -36.98 10.65 20.48
C LEU A 388 -38.47 11.04 20.60
N GLU A 389 -39.37 10.41 19.84
CA GLU A 389 -40.84 10.57 19.97
C GLU A 389 -41.37 10.14 21.35
N ARG A 390 -40.74 9.15 21.98
CA ARG A 390 -41.10 8.68 23.33
C ARG A 390 -40.46 9.54 24.42
N LEU A 391 -39.29 10.11 24.14
CA LEU A 391 -38.52 10.94 25.06
C LEU A 391 -39.01 12.39 25.14
N LEU A 392 -39.48 12.94 24.01
CA LEU A 392 -39.78 14.38 23.85
C LEU A 392 -41.29 14.62 23.66
N VAL A 393 -42.10 14.05 24.56
CA VAL A 393 -43.55 14.28 24.61
C VAL A 393 -43.85 15.78 24.71
N ASN A 394 -44.56 16.32 23.71
CA ASN A 394 -44.72 17.76 23.52
C ASN A 394 -45.72 18.38 24.52
N PRO A 395 -45.31 19.32 25.39
CA PRO A 395 -46.20 19.97 26.35
C PRO A 395 -47.04 21.09 25.71
N SER A 396 -48.26 21.30 26.22
CA SER A 396 -49.15 22.35 25.70
C SER A 396 -48.73 23.75 26.15
N LEU A 397 -48.59 24.70 25.21
CA LEU A 397 -48.42 26.12 25.55
C LEU A 397 -49.68 26.76 26.17
N ALA A 398 -50.86 26.21 25.89
CA ALA A 398 -52.12 26.70 26.47
C ALA A 398 -52.34 26.20 27.91
N HIS A 399 -51.85 24.99 28.20
CA HIS A 399 -51.91 24.34 29.50
C HIS A 399 -50.52 23.78 29.85
N PRO A 400 -49.57 24.65 30.22
CA PRO A 400 -48.21 24.22 30.55
C PRO A 400 -48.21 23.34 31.81
N PRO A 401 -47.33 22.31 31.87
CA PRO A 401 -47.21 21.46 33.06
C PRO A 401 -46.81 22.30 34.28
N PRO A 402 -47.26 21.93 35.50
CA PRO A 402 -46.97 22.68 36.72
C PRO A 402 -45.48 22.65 37.08
N MET A 403 -45.06 23.57 37.96
CA MET A 403 -43.63 23.70 38.32
C MET A 403 -43.14 22.56 39.21
N GLU A 404 -44.04 21.94 39.97
CA GLU A 404 -43.82 20.72 40.75
C GLU A 404 -43.46 19.51 39.85
N GLU A 405 -43.97 19.49 38.61
CA GLU A 405 -43.64 18.50 37.58
C GLU A 405 -42.47 18.93 36.68
N GLY A 406 -41.75 20.01 37.06
CA GLY A 406 -40.59 20.53 36.34
C GLY A 406 -40.89 21.56 35.25
N GLY A 407 -42.16 21.84 34.95
CA GLY A 407 -42.60 22.89 34.02
C GLY A 407 -42.08 22.77 32.58
N LEU A 408 -42.28 23.83 31.78
CA LEU A 408 -41.76 23.88 30.40
C LEU A 408 -40.22 23.85 30.33
N ILE A 409 -39.53 24.20 31.42
CA ILE A 409 -38.06 24.20 31.49
C ILE A 409 -37.49 22.78 31.47
N LEU A 410 -38.18 21.77 31.99
CA LEU A 410 -37.74 20.37 31.91
C LEU A 410 -37.72 19.89 30.45
N PHE A 411 -38.81 20.11 29.70
CA PHE A 411 -38.89 19.78 28.27
C PHE A 411 -37.78 20.47 27.45
N LEU A 412 -37.53 21.76 27.68
CA LEU A 412 -36.47 22.49 26.97
C LEU A 412 -35.05 21.98 27.28
N LYS A 413 -34.81 21.48 28.50
CA LYS A 413 -33.55 20.81 28.87
C LYS A 413 -33.41 19.45 28.21
N MET A 414 -34.48 18.65 28.23
CA MET A 414 -34.54 17.35 27.56
C MET A 414 -34.30 17.47 26.05
N LEU A 415 -34.94 18.46 25.40
CA LEU A 415 -34.75 18.77 23.98
C LEU A 415 -33.31 19.18 23.67
N ALA A 416 -32.67 19.99 24.52
CA ALA A 416 -31.27 20.39 24.33
C ALA A 416 -30.28 19.21 24.47
N VAL A 417 -30.45 18.37 25.50
CA VAL A 417 -29.63 17.15 25.69
C VAL A 417 -29.82 16.18 24.52
N ALA A 418 -31.07 15.92 24.12
CA ALA A 418 -31.38 15.04 23.00
C ALA A 418 -30.78 15.55 21.68
N TYR A 419 -30.88 16.86 21.42
CA TYR A 419 -30.29 17.49 20.25
C TYR A 419 -28.76 17.34 20.23
N GLU A 420 -28.08 17.68 21.33
CA GLU A 420 -26.63 17.59 21.46
C GLU A 420 -26.12 16.17 21.21
N LYS A 421 -26.68 15.16 21.88
CA LYS A 421 -26.22 13.78 21.71
C LYS A 421 -26.57 13.20 20.34
N THR A 422 -27.63 13.68 19.69
CA THR A 422 -27.94 13.27 18.30
C THR A 422 -26.97 13.89 17.30
N LEU A 423 -26.49 15.12 17.53
CA LEU A 423 -25.38 15.69 16.76
C LEU A 423 -24.05 14.94 17.00
N ASP A 424 -23.80 14.47 18.22
CA ASP A 424 -22.65 13.64 18.53
C ASP A 424 -22.71 12.31 17.76
N LEU A 425 -23.86 11.62 17.78
CA LEU A 425 -24.12 10.42 16.98
C LEU A 425 -23.91 10.67 15.47
N ALA A 426 -24.39 11.81 14.94
CA ALA A 426 -24.21 12.14 13.53
C ALA A 426 -22.73 12.32 13.14
N ARG A 427 -21.90 12.86 14.05
CA ARG A 427 -20.44 12.95 13.86
C ARG A 427 -19.76 11.58 13.98
N ASP A 428 -20.19 10.73 14.93
CA ASP A 428 -19.69 9.37 15.10
C ASP A 428 -20.01 8.46 13.89
N LEU A 429 -21.22 8.52 13.33
CA LEU A 429 -21.60 7.72 12.17
C LEU A 429 -20.91 8.19 10.89
N SER A 430 -20.77 9.51 10.68
CA SER A 430 -20.02 10.03 9.51
C SER A 430 -18.53 9.68 9.57
N ALA A 431 -17.95 9.54 10.78
CA ALA A 431 -16.59 9.05 10.97
C ALA A 431 -16.41 7.53 10.73
N ILE A 432 -17.48 6.72 10.64
CA ILE A 432 -17.39 5.29 10.26
C ILE A 432 -17.21 5.13 8.73
N GLY A 433 -17.72 6.08 7.94
CA GLY A 433 -17.36 6.27 6.54
C GLY A 433 -18.40 5.80 5.50
N CYS A 434 -18.78 6.74 4.65
CA CYS A 434 -19.25 6.50 3.28
C CYS A 434 -18.24 7.22 2.36
N GLY A 435 -17.24 6.49 1.85
CA GLY A 435 -16.00 7.09 1.37
C GLY A 435 -16.14 7.96 0.11
N ASP A 436 -15.49 9.13 0.12
CA ASP A 436 -15.33 10.08 -1.00
C ASP A 436 -16.61 10.57 -1.71
N LEU A 437 -17.78 10.38 -1.08
CA LEU A 437 -18.97 11.18 -1.39
C LEU A 437 -18.82 12.52 -0.66
N ASP A 438 -18.95 13.64 -1.40
CA ASP A 438 -18.61 14.99 -0.92
C ASP A 438 -19.10 15.24 0.51
N VAL A 439 -18.14 15.40 1.43
CA VAL A 439 -18.41 15.52 2.86
C VAL A 439 -19.31 16.72 3.15
N GLU A 440 -19.25 17.78 2.35
CA GLU A 440 -20.18 18.90 2.45
C GLU A 440 -21.62 18.46 2.14
N ASP A 441 -21.89 17.80 1.01
CA ASP A 441 -23.26 17.46 0.59
C ASP A 441 -23.84 16.29 1.39
N TRP A 442 -23.05 15.27 1.75
CA TRP A 442 -23.53 14.15 2.57
C TRP A 442 -23.61 14.48 4.06
N SER A 443 -22.74 15.34 4.61
CA SER A 443 -22.95 15.85 5.97
C SER A 443 -24.08 16.88 6.02
N LEU A 444 -24.28 17.71 4.99
CA LEU A 444 -25.51 18.49 4.84
C LEU A 444 -26.72 17.56 4.78
N ASN A 445 -26.67 16.44 4.05
CA ASN A 445 -27.78 15.49 4.00
C ASN A 445 -28.03 14.82 5.36
N ILE A 446 -27.01 14.39 6.11
CA ILE A 446 -27.18 13.85 7.48
C ILE A 446 -27.66 14.92 8.46
N TYR A 447 -27.11 16.13 8.44
CA TYR A 447 -27.61 17.22 9.27
C TYR A 447 -29.03 17.60 8.88
N PHE A 448 -29.40 17.56 7.60
CA PHE A 448 -30.73 17.89 7.08
C PHE A 448 -31.75 16.77 7.28
N THR A 449 -31.37 15.49 7.25
CA THR A 449 -32.23 14.35 7.62
C THR A 449 -32.35 14.20 9.14
N CYS A 450 -31.30 14.46 9.92
CA CYS A 450 -31.39 14.58 11.37
C CYS A 450 -32.29 15.77 11.77
N PHE A 451 -32.14 16.91 11.10
CA PHE A 451 -32.98 18.10 11.28
C PHE A 451 -34.43 17.80 10.85
N ILE A 452 -34.66 17.22 9.67
CA ILE A 452 -35.99 16.74 9.25
C ILE A 452 -36.56 15.74 10.24
N SER A 453 -35.81 14.76 10.74
CA SER A 453 -36.27 13.80 11.74
C SER A 453 -36.75 14.48 13.02
N LEU A 454 -35.92 15.36 13.61
CA LEU A 454 -36.28 16.19 14.76
C LEU A 454 -37.46 17.14 14.47
N TYR A 455 -37.62 17.59 13.23
CA TYR A 455 -38.66 18.53 12.77
C TYR A 455 -39.92 17.82 12.21
N ARG A 456 -39.89 16.49 12.04
CA ARG A 456 -40.98 15.60 11.63
C ARG A 456 -41.68 15.02 12.86
N LEU A 457 -40.87 14.77 13.89
CA LEU A 457 -41.24 14.49 15.29
C LEU A 457 -42.34 15.41 15.83
N ASN A 458 -42.36 16.65 15.36
CA ASN A 458 -43.41 17.62 15.65
C ASN A 458 -43.67 18.47 14.40
N GLY A 459 -44.89 18.39 13.83
CA GLY A 459 -45.40 19.22 12.72
C GLY A 459 -45.60 20.69 13.10
N VAL A 460 -44.54 21.30 13.64
CA VAL A 460 -44.48 22.54 14.40
C VAL A 460 -43.29 23.39 13.94
N PHE A 461 -42.21 22.75 13.46
CA PHE A 461 -40.94 23.41 13.14
C PHE A 461 -40.67 23.59 11.63
N ILE A 462 -41.46 22.97 10.74
CA ILE A 462 -41.49 23.29 9.29
C ILE A 462 -42.85 23.90 8.93
N SER A 463 -43.04 25.17 9.30
CA SER A 463 -43.97 26.04 8.58
C SER A 463 -43.43 27.48 8.59
N SER A 464 -43.62 28.20 7.49
CA SER A 464 -43.06 29.54 7.35
C SER A 464 -43.69 30.53 8.33
N HIS A 465 -42.83 31.35 8.96
CA HIS A 465 -43.20 32.51 9.79
C HIS A 465 -43.74 32.26 11.21
N LYS A 466 -43.04 31.47 12.04
CA LYS A 466 -42.79 31.79 13.47
C LYS A 466 -41.76 30.85 14.14
N ASP A 467 -40.89 31.39 14.99
CA ASP A 467 -39.98 30.62 15.85
C ASP A 467 -40.73 29.99 17.04
N VAL A 468 -41.46 28.89 16.84
CA VAL A 468 -42.25 28.27 17.93
C VAL A 468 -41.39 27.86 19.14
N TYR A 469 -40.12 27.48 18.93
CA TYR A 469 -39.15 27.25 20.01
C TYR A 469 -39.05 28.46 20.97
N ILE A 470 -39.10 29.68 20.46
CA ILE A 470 -39.00 30.90 21.27
C ILE A 470 -40.32 31.18 22.00
N GLU A 471 -41.46 30.74 21.49
CA GLU A 471 -42.72 30.79 22.23
C GLU A 471 -42.65 29.85 23.45
N TYR A 472 -42.04 28.67 23.34
CA TYR A 472 -41.72 27.79 24.49
C TYR A 472 -40.68 28.38 25.45
N GLU A 473 -39.54 28.88 24.97
CA GLU A 473 -38.49 29.45 25.82
C GLU A 473 -39.00 30.71 26.57
N GLN A 474 -39.79 31.57 25.90
CA GLN A 474 -40.47 32.68 26.57
C GLN A 474 -41.52 32.22 27.59
N ALA A 475 -42.33 31.21 27.28
CA ALA A 475 -43.35 30.70 28.19
C ALA A 475 -42.70 30.08 29.44
N SER A 476 -41.64 29.31 29.27
CA SER A 476 -40.78 28.74 30.32
C SER A 476 -40.20 29.83 31.23
N LEU A 477 -39.57 30.86 30.66
CA LEU A 477 -39.05 32.00 31.42
C LEU A 477 -40.17 32.73 32.18
N LYS A 478 -41.32 33.00 31.55
CA LYS A 478 -42.50 33.60 32.21
C LYS A 478 -43.01 32.74 33.37
N GLN A 479 -43.00 31.41 33.23
CA GLN A 479 -43.40 30.46 34.27
C GLN A 479 -42.44 30.50 35.47
N LEU A 480 -41.12 30.46 35.22
CA LEU A 480 -40.07 30.59 36.23
C LEU A 480 -40.17 31.92 37.00
N TYR A 481 -40.30 33.05 36.29
CA TYR A 481 -40.46 34.37 36.93
C TYR A 481 -41.74 34.46 37.75
N LYS A 482 -42.87 33.92 37.24
CA LYS A 482 -44.14 33.92 37.97
C LYS A 482 -44.02 33.14 39.28
N ALA A 483 -43.49 31.92 39.23
CA ALA A 483 -43.32 31.06 40.39
C ALA A 483 -42.44 31.72 41.47
N LYS A 484 -41.27 32.27 41.10
CA LYS A 484 -40.39 32.97 42.04
C LYS A 484 -41.07 34.19 42.67
N MET A 485 -41.84 34.95 41.90
CA MET A 485 -42.59 36.09 42.43
C MET A 485 -43.78 35.68 43.30
N GLU A 486 -44.29 34.45 43.20
CA GLU A 486 -45.33 33.91 44.08
C GLU A 486 -44.73 33.34 45.37
N GLU A 487 -43.60 32.64 45.30
CA GLU A 487 -42.72 32.25 46.43
C GLU A 487 -42.40 33.47 47.31
N LEU A 488 -41.83 34.53 46.73
CA LEU A 488 -41.49 35.77 47.43
C LEU A 488 -42.70 36.50 48.04
N ARG A 489 -43.91 36.30 47.53
CA ARG A 489 -45.13 36.84 48.17
C ARG A 489 -45.56 36.00 49.38
N ALA A 490 -45.46 34.68 49.30
CA ALA A 490 -45.75 33.78 50.40
C ALA A 490 -44.77 34.01 51.58
N GLU A 491 -43.47 34.12 51.31
CA GLU A 491 -42.45 34.43 52.32
C GLU A 491 -42.75 35.75 53.05
N ASN A 492 -43.07 36.82 52.30
CA ASN A 492 -43.41 38.12 52.89
C ASN A 492 -44.70 38.10 53.72
N GLN A 493 -45.69 37.28 53.34
CA GLN A 493 -46.92 37.11 54.13
C GLN A 493 -46.62 36.38 55.46
N GLN A 494 -45.84 35.30 55.41
CA GLN A 494 -45.41 34.57 56.62
C GLN A 494 -44.52 35.41 57.54
N ALA A 495 -43.65 36.26 56.99
CA ALA A 495 -42.87 37.24 57.75
C ALA A 495 -43.76 38.29 58.43
N SER A 496 -44.87 38.70 57.79
CA SER A 496 -45.83 39.65 58.37
C SER A 496 -46.71 39.03 59.47
N GLU A 497 -47.06 37.75 59.37
CA GLU A 497 -47.90 37.06 60.39
C GLU A 497 -47.09 36.61 61.61
N SER A 498 -45.82 36.23 61.43
CA SER A 498 -44.93 35.84 62.55
C SER A 498 -44.50 37.00 63.45
N SER A 499 -44.57 38.26 62.96
CA SER A 499 -44.27 39.47 63.73
C SER A 499 -45.45 39.94 64.64
N GLY A 500 -46.19 39.01 65.24
CA GLY A 500 -47.47 39.27 65.88
C GLY A 500 -47.54 39.13 67.41
N THR A 501 -47.05 40.10 68.19
CA THR A 501 -47.58 40.31 69.57
C THR A 501 -47.31 41.72 70.14
N ILE A 502 -48.30 42.24 70.89
CA ILE A 502 -48.27 43.49 71.70
C ILE A 502 -48.25 44.81 70.90
N GLY A 503 -49.36 45.57 70.95
CA GLY A 503 -49.42 46.99 70.54
C GLY A 503 -50.78 47.43 69.98
N ARG A 504 -51.62 48.09 70.80
CA ARG A 504 -53.00 48.46 70.43
C ARG A 504 -53.19 49.97 70.31
N SER A 505 -53.18 50.51 69.10
CA SER A 505 -53.63 51.88 68.80
C SER A 505 -54.21 52.01 67.39
N LYS A 506 -55.16 52.95 67.20
CA LYS A 506 -55.82 53.19 65.90
C LYS A 506 -54.98 54.10 65.00
N GLY A 507 -55.13 53.95 63.69
CA GLY A 507 -55.22 55.13 62.81
C GLY A 507 -53.97 55.56 62.05
N ALA A 508 -53.23 54.63 61.45
CA ALA A 508 -52.39 54.94 60.28
C ALA A 508 -52.36 53.74 59.32
N SER A 509 -52.75 53.96 58.07
CA SER A 509 -52.47 52.99 57.00
C SER A 509 -51.00 53.13 56.63
N ILE A 510 -50.12 52.39 57.32
CA ILE A 510 -48.72 52.27 56.92
C ILE A 510 -48.71 51.63 55.54
N ALA A 511 -48.36 52.42 54.52
CA ALA A 511 -48.18 51.90 53.18
C ALA A 511 -47.12 50.81 53.22
N SER A 512 -47.40 49.66 52.59
CA SER A 512 -46.43 48.56 52.51
C SER A 512 -45.13 49.07 51.92
N SER A 513 -44.02 48.82 52.62
CA SER A 513 -42.68 49.15 52.13
C SER A 513 -42.49 48.57 50.73
N PRO A 514 -42.02 49.35 49.74
CA PRO A 514 -41.92 48.88 48.37
C PRO A 514 -41.04 47.64 48.31
N GLN A 515 -41.52 46.59 47.63
CA GLN A 515 -40.90 45.27 47.61
C GLN A 515 -39.44 45.36 47.11
N GLN A 516 -38.48 45.27 48.03
CA GLN A 516 -37.06 45.20 47.69
C GLN A 516 -36.74 43.77 47.23
N ILE A 517 -36.63 43.61 45.91
CA ILE A 517 -36.14 42.36 45.31
C ILE A 517 -34.69 42.16 45.75
N SER A 518 -34.38 41.03 46.37
CA SER A 518 -33.04 40.75 46.86
C SER A 518 -32.05 40.51 45.72
N VAL A 519 -30.76 40.76 45.98
CA VAL A 519 -29.69 40.49 45.01
C VAL A 519 -29.65 39.01 44.60
N SER A 520 -29.98 38.07 45.51
CA SER A 520 -30.05 36.63 45.21
C SER A 520 -31.11 36.31 44.15
N VAL A 521 -32.30 36.88 44.26
CA VAL A 521 -33.38 36.71 43.27
C VAL A 521 -32.98 37.27 41.90
N VAL A 522 -32.32 38.44 41.87
CA VAL A 522 -31.79 38.99 40.61
C VAL A 522 -30.73 38.08 39.99
N THR A 523 -29.85 37.46 40.79
CA THR A 523 -28.87 36.50 40.26
C THR A 523 -29.51 35.21 39.74
N GLU A 524 -30.59 34.71 40.34
CA GLU A 524 -31.36 33.58 39.81
C GLU A 524 -31.98 33.91 38.44
N PHE A 525 -32.57 35.11 38.30
CA PHE A 525 -33.11 35.57 37.02
C PHE A 525 -32.03 35.70 35.93
N VAL A 526 -30.88 36.29 36.24
CA VAL A 526 -29.76 36.37 35.29
C VAL A 526 -29.32 34.97 34.84
N ARG A 527 -29.17 34.03 35.78
CA ARG A 527 -28.79 32.63 35.49
C ARG A 527 -29.81 31.91 34.59
N TRP A 528 -31.11 32.18 34.73
CA TRP A 528 -32.14 31.60 33.86
C TRP A 528 -32.10 32.17 32.43
N ASN A 529 -31.83 33.47 32.26
CA ASN A 529 -31.61 34.05 30.94
C ASN A 529 -30.35 33.48 30.28
N GLU A 530 -29.27 33.33 31.03
CA GLU A 530 -28.01 32.72 30.57
C GLU A 530 -28.20 31.27 30.10
N GLU A 531 -28.96 30.47 30.86
CA GLU A 531 -29.38 29.11 30.47
C GLU A 531 -30.20 29.10 29.17
N ALA A 532 -31.18 30.01 29.03
CA ALA A 532 -32.06 30.11 27.87
C ALA A 532 -31.33 30.58 26.61
N ILE A 533 -30.39 31.52 26.76
CA ILE A 533 -29.50 31.97 25.68
C ILE A 533 -28.60 30.80 25.26
N SER A 534 -28.02 30.07 26.22
CA SER A 534 -27.16 28.92 25.94
C SER A 534 -27.87 27.87 25.11
N ARG A 535 -29.08 27.43 25.50
CA ARG A 535 -29.91 26.54 24.67
C ARG A 535 -30.21 27.15 23.30
N SER A 536 -30.56 28.43 23.25
CA SER A 536 -30.89 29.13 21.99
C SER A 536 -29.71 29.20 21.00
N THR A 537 -28.46 29.09 21.46
CA THR A 537 -27.29 28.98 20.56
C THR A 537 -27.24 27.65 19.82
N LEU A 538 -27.61 26.53 20.47
CA LEU A 538 -27.61 25.20 19.88
C LEU A 538 -28.55 25.16 18.65
N PHE A 539 -29.73 25.75 18.78
CA PHE A 539 -30.77 25.77 17.75
C PHE A 539 -30.67 26.96 16.76
N SER A 540 -29.48 27.53 16.54
CA SER A 540 -29.34 28.72 15.68
C SER A 540 -27.99 28.83 14.96
N SER A 541 -27.86 28.15 13.82
CA SER A 541 -26.69 28.21 12.93
C SER A 541 -26.37 29.60 12.36
N GLN A 542 -27.34 30.53 12.31
CA GLN A 542 -27.14 31.90 11.81
C GLN A 542 -27.11 32.95 12.94
N PRO A 543 -26.10 33.84 12.99
CA PRO A 543 -26.00 34.90 14.00
C PRO A 543 -27.16 35.89 13.99
N ALA A 544 -27.73 36.19 12.83
CA ALA A 544 -28.88 37.11 12.71
C ALA A 544 -30.14 36.54 13.37
N THR A 545 -30.42 35.25 13.14
CA THR A 545 -31.48 34.49 13.79
C THR A 545 -31.25 34.40 15.29
N LEU A 546 -30.02 34.10 15.72
CA LEU A 546 -29.66 34.07 17.15
C LEU A 546 -29.92 35.43 17.81
N ALA A 547 -29.51 36.53 17.18
CA ALA A 547 -29.77 37.87 17.69
C ALA A 547 -31.27 38.22 17.74
N ALA A 548 -32.12 37.67 16.87
CA ALA A 548 -33.57 37.80 16.98
C ALA A 548 -34.13 36.95 18.15
N LYS A 549 -33.72 35.68 18.24
CA LYS A 549 -34.09 34.74 19.32
C LYS A 549 -33.76 35.30 20.71
N VAL A 550 -32.53 35.78 20.91
CA VAL A 550 -32.05 36.38 22.17
C VAL A 550 -32.85 37.65 22.53
N ARG A 551 -33.15 38.54 21.57
CA ARG A 551 -34.03 39.70 21.80
C ARG A 551 -35.45 39.28 22.19
N GLY A 552 -35.93 38.16 21.65
CA GLY A 552 -37.21 37.54 22.04
C GLY A 552 -37.22 37.05 23.49
N CYS A 553 -36.13 36.47 23.99
CA CYS A 553 -36.02 36.01 25.38
C CYS A 553 -35.92 37.16 26.39
N PHE A 554 -35.24 38.26 26.04
CA PHE A 554 -35.02 39.41 26.92
C PHE A 554 -36.25 40.30 27.19
N HIS A 555 -37.45 39.91 26.73
CA HIS A 555 -38.69 40.60 27.07
C HIS A 555 -39.16 40.26 28.50
N LEU A 556 -38.37 40.72 29.48
CA LEU A 556 -38.58 40.51 30.92
C LEU A 556 -39.98 40.97 31.37
N PRO A 557 -40.67 40.22 32.26
CA PRO A 557 -41.98 40.62 32.78
C PRO A 557 -41.91 41.75 33.83
N PHE A 558 -40.69 42.12 34.25
CA PHE A 558 -40.47 43.33 35.03
C PHE A 558 -40.65 44.55 34.12
N GLY A 559 -41.73 45.31 34.34
CA GLY A 559 -41.86 46.65 33.78
C GLY A 559 -40.62 47.50 34.12
N PRO A 560 -40.29 48.52 33.30
CA PRO A 560 -39.00 49.22 33.36
C PRO A 560 -38.66 49.72 34.77
N GLU A 561 -39.65 50.23 35.51
CA GLU A 561 -39.50 50.71 36.89
C GLU A 561 -38.99 49.67 37.90
N GLY A 562 -39.19 48.38 37.64
CA GLY A 562 -38.70 47.28 38.47
C GLY A 562 -37.27 46.88 38.12
N LEU A 563 -36.96 46.85 36.82
CA LEU A 563 -35.62 46.56 36.33
C LEU A 563 -34.63 47.71 36.63
N GLU A 564 -35.07 48.96 36.54
CA GLU A 564 -34.29 50.12 36.98
C GLU A 564 -34.02 50.07 38.49
N ARG A 565 -35.04 49.81 39.33
CA ARG A 565 -34.82 49.62 40.77
C ARG A 565 -33.85 48.48 41.09
N ALA A 566 -33.93 47.36 40.37
CA ALA A 566 -33.00 46.24 40.54
C ALA A 566 -31.56 46.62 40.11
N ARG A 567 -31.40 47.30 38.96
CA ARG A 567 -30.13 47.87 38.49
C ARG A 567 -29.53 48.83 39.52
N ASP A 568 -30.33 49.76 40.02
CA ASP A 568 -29.89 50.80 40.95
C ASP A 568 -29.51 50.19 42.30
N SER A 569 -30.28 49.20 42.78
CA SER A 569 -29.95 48.43 43.99
C SER A 569 -28.67 47.59 43.82
N LEU A 570 -28.44 46.98 42.65
CA LEU A 570 -27.17 46.29 42.36
C LEU A 570 -25.99 47.26 42.28
N THR A 571 -26.21 48.44 41.71
CA THR A 571 -25.19 49.49 41.58
C THR A 571 -24.84 50.08 42.95
N GLU A 572 -25.83 50.28 43.82
CA GLU A 572 -25.63 50.66 45.21
C GLU A 572 -24.90 49.55 45.99
N ALA A 573 -25.31 48.27 45.84
CA ALA A 573 -24.62 47.14 46.47
C ALA A 573 -23.16 47.00 46.00
N ALA A 574 -22.87 47.25 44.72
CA ALA A 574 -21.52 47.29 44.18
C ALA A 574 -20.70 48.45 44.77
N ALA A 575 -21.27 49.67 44.81
CA ALA A 575 -20.62 50.84 45.42
C ALA A 575 -20.40 50.68 46.94
N LEU A 576 -21.31 50.00 47.64
CA LEU A 576 -21.15 49.63 49.05
C LEU A 576 -20.04 48.59 49.22
N ARG A 577 -19.93 47.59 48.34
CA ARG A 577 -18.83 46.61 48.32
C ARG A 577 -17.48 47.29 48.09
N GLU A 578 -17.39 48.23 47.15
CA GLU A 578 -16.17 49.04 46.95
C GLU A 578 -15.85 49.91 48.18
N ARG A 579 -16.84 50.56 48.79
CA ARG A 579 -16.67 51.31 50.04
C ARG A 579 -16.22 50.42 51.20
N PHE A 580 -16.66 49.17 51.30
CA PHE A 580 -16.16 48.21 52.29
C PHE A 580 -14.73 47.73 52.01
N LEU A 581 -14.34 47.54 50.74
CA LEU A 581 -12.97 47.21 50.35
C LEU A 581 -12.01 48.39 50.60
N LEU A 582 -12.46 49.62 50.32
CA LEU A 582 -11.73 50.85 50.67
C LEU A 582 -11.65 51.02 52.20
N GLY A 583 -12.76 50.88 52.93
CA GLY A 583 -12.80 50.98 54.39
C GLY A 583 -11.91 49.96 55.10
N THR A 584 -11.89 48.71 54.65
CA THR A 584 -11.04 47.64 55.24
C THR A 584 -9.58 47.68 54.79
N SER A 585 -9.25 48.37 53.69
CA SER A 585 -7.87 48.65 53.31
C SER A 585 -7.32 49.90 53.99
N VAL A 586 -8.12 50.96 54.14
CA VAL A 586 -7.80 52.14 54.95
C VAL A 586 -7.64 51.74 56.42
N SER A 587 -8.56 50.98 57.00
CA SER A 587 -8.44 50.51 58.40
C SER A 587 -7.19 49.65 58.63
N ARG A 588 -6.81 48.81 57.65
CA ARG A 588 -5.53 48.07 57.72
C ARG A 588 -4.30 48.98 57.62
N ARG A 589 -4.33 50.02 56.77
CA ARG A 589 -3.24 51.01 56.69
C ARG A 589 -3.13 51.84 57.97
N VAL A 590 -4.24 52.26 58.56
CA VAL A 590 -4.28 52.98 59.85
C VAL A 590 -3.79 52.08 61.00
N ALA A 591 -4.21 50.81 61.05
CA ALA A 591 -3.72 49.86 62.05
C ALA A 591 -2.21 49.57 61.89
N ALA A 592 -1.71 49.43 60.65
CA ALA A 592 -0.28 49.24 60.39
C ALA A 592 0.55 50.49 60.72
N ALA A 593 0.03 51.69 60.44
CA ALA A 593 0.67 52.95 60.83
C ALA A 593 0.71 53.12 62.36
N ALA A 594 -0.40 52.82 63.05
CA ALA A 594 -0.46 52.84 64.51
C ALA A 594 0.49 51.82 65.15
N ALA A 595 0.59 50.60 64.60
CA ALA A 595 1.56 49.60 65.06
C ALA A 595 3.02 50.03 64.82
N SER A 596 3.29 50.74 63.73
CA SER A 596 4.63 51.27 63.43
C SER A 596 5.02 52.42 64.37
N ALA A 597 4.06 53.28 64.74
CA ALA A 597 4.25 54.41 65.65
C ALA A 597 4.39 54.04 67.14
N VAL A 598 4.40 52.75 67.47
CA VAL A 598 4.65 52.21 68.83
C VAL A 598 6.06 51.60 68.95
N ILE A 599 6.86 51.64 67.88
CA ILE A 599 8.21 51.04 67.79
C ILE A 599 9.30 52.14 67.64
N THR A 600 8.93 53.41 67.85
CA THR A 600 9.80 54.60 67.84
C THR A 600 9.56 55.47 69.06
#